data_AF-A0A7X7D520-F1
#
_entry.id   AF-A0A7X7D520-F1
#
_cell.length_a   1.000
_cell.length_b   1.000
_cell.length_c   1.000
_cell.angle_alpha   90.00
_cell.angle_beta   90.00
_cell.angle_gamma   90.00
#
_symmetry.space_group_name_H-M   'P 1'
#
loop_
_entity.id
_entity.type
_entity.pdbx_description
1 polymer ?
#
loop_
_entity_poly.entity_id
_entity_poly.type
_entity_poly.pdbx_seq_one_letter_code
_entity_poly.pdbx_strand_id
1 'polypeptide(L)'
;MVEIRSTFHAELEGIRSDVVHLAALVTERIPCGTEVLLNRDLSEAQKLIEADDELDVLAIELEERCYQTLVLQAPMAGDMRAIISAIHLVSELERSGDLMVNVAKGMRRLYNVEIDPKLRGLISRMATEAQKLMVVAVD
;
A
#
# COMPACT_ATOMS: atom_id res chain seq x y z
N MET A 1 24.16 27.33 5.71
CA MET A 1 23.94 26.62 4.42
C MET A 1 24.08 25.10 4.56
N VAL A 2 24.99 24.58 5.40
CA VAL A 2 25.14 23.14 5.66
C VAL A 2 23.93 22.54 6.42
N GLU A 3 23.40 23.25 7.43
CA GLU A 3 22.22 22.81 8.22
C GLU A 3 20.95 22.60 7.38
N ILE A 4 20.64 23.53 6.46
CA ILE A 4 19.44 23.44 5.61
C ILE A 4 19.49 22.19 4.73
N ARG A 5 20.67 21.87 4.20
CA ARG A 5 20.86 20.70 3.34
C ARG A 5 20.81 19.39 4.12
N SER A 6 21.30 19.36 5.37
CA SER A 6 21.17 18.18 6.23
C SER A 6 19.72 17.92 6.61
N THR A 7 18.94 18.96 6.92
CA THR A 7 17.51 18.83 7.23
C THR A 7 16.72 18.29 6.04
N PHE A 8 16.98 18.80 4.83
CA PHE A 8 16.35 18.29 3.62
C PHE A 8 16.65 16.81 3.35
N HIS A 9 17.90 16.38 3.52
CA HIS A 9 18.24 14.97 3.34
C HIS A 9 17.58 14.07 4.41
N ALA A 10 17.39 14.57 5.63
CA ALA A 10 16.63 13.86 6.65
C ALA A 10 15.14 13.77 6.30
N GLU A 11 14.54 14.83 5.74
CA GLU A 11 13.15 14.81 5.24
C GLU A 11 12.98 13.80 4.10
N LEU A 12 13.90 13.77 3.13
CA LEU A 12 13.90 12.79 2.05
C LEU A 12 14.00 11.34 2.55
N GLU A 13 14.86 11.12 3.55
CA GLU A 13 15.01 9.81 4.17
C GLU A 13 13.72 9.39 4.91
N GLY A 14 13.07 10.34 5.59
CA GLY A 14 11.76 10.13 6.21
C GLY A 14 10.70 9.73 5.19
N ILE A 15 10.57 10.49 4.10
CA ILE A 15 9.65 10.16 2.99
C ILE A 15 9.91 8.75 2.47
N ARG A 16 11.19 8.39 2.24
CA ARG A 16 11.56 7.04 1.79
C ARG A 16 11.12 5.97 2.77
N SER A 17 11.41 6.16 4.06
CA SER A 17 11.05 5.22 5.12
C SER A 17 9.54 4.99 5.16
N ASP A 18 8.76 6.05 4.99
CA ASP A 18 7.30 5.97 5.07
C ASP A 18 6.69 5.33 3.82
N VAL A 19 7.26 5.56 2.63
CA VAL A 19 6.88 4.81 1.42
C VAL A 19 7.11 3.30 1.63
N VAL A 20 8.27 2.91 2.18
CA VAL A 20 8.58 1.51 2.49
C VAL A 20 7.60 0.95 3.52
N HIS A 21 7.27 1.72 4.55
CA HIS A 21 6.30 1.31 5.55
C HIS A 21 4.91 1.08 4.95
N LEU A 22 4.41 2.02 4.14
CA LEU A 22 3.13 1.91 3.44
C LEU A 22 3.12 0.66 2.53
N ALA A 23 4.21 0.41 1.82
CA ALA A 23 4.33 -0.75 0.95
C ALA A 23 4.37 -2.08 1.70
N ALA A 24 4.99 -2.12 2.89
CA ALA A 24 4.95 -3.29 3.77
C ALA A 24 3.51 -3.59 4.23
N LEU A 25 2.75 -2.58 4.64
CA LEU A 25 1.35 -2.74 5.02
C LEU A 25 0.50 -3.32 3.87
N VAL A 26 0.65 -2.81 2.65
CA VAL A 26 -0.05 -3.35 1.48
C VAL A 26 0.38 -4.80 1.19
N THR A 27 1.68 -5.10 1.31
CA THR A 27 2.22 -6.45 1.08
C THR A 27 1.62 -7.49 2.03
N GLU A 28 1.37 -7.10 3.28
CA GLU A 28 0.71 -7.94 4.28
C GLU A 28 -0.80 -8.10 4.03
N ARG A 29 -1.45 -7.10 3.42
CA ARG A 29 -2.89 -7.15 3.11
C ARG A 29 -3.23 -8.14 2.00
N ILE A 30 -2.32 -8.37 1.04
CA ILE A 30 -2.56 -9.28 -0.09
C ILE A 30 -2.93 -10.71 0.38
N PRO A 31 -2.12 -11.40 1.20
CA PRO A 31 -2.50 -12.72 1.71
C PRO A 31 -3.72 -12.65 2.62
N CYS A 32 -3.80 -11.66 3.53
CA CYS A 32 -4.93 -11.52 4.46
C CYS A 32 -6.28 -11.39 3.74
N GLY A 33 -6.41 -10.46 2.79
CA GLY A 33 -7.66 -10.28 2.03
C GLY A 33 -8.01 -11.50 1.16
N THR A 34 -7.00 -12.24 0.69
CA THR A 34 -7.21 -13.50 -0.02
C THR A 34 -7.74 -14.59 0.92
N GLU A 35 -7.15 -14.74 2.11
CA GLU A 35 -7.61 -15.71 3.11
C GLU A 35 -9.03 -15.40 3.56
N VAL A 36 -9.35 -14.13 3.80
CA VAL A 36 -10.72 -13.65 4.09
C VAL A 36 -11.71 -14.12 3.02
N LEU A 37 -11.38 -13.90 1.74
CA LEU A 37 -12.22 -14.33 0.62
C LEU A 37 -12.43 -15.85 0.62
N LEU A 38 -11.35 -16.61 0.79
CA LEU A 38 -11.36 -18.05 0.69
C LEU A 38 -12.02 -18.74 1.88
N ASN A 39 -11.85 -18.21 3.09
CA ASN A 39 -12.39 -18.79 4.33
C ASN A 39 -13.79 -18.28 4.68
N ARG A 40 -14.28 -17.24 3.97
CA ARG A 40 -15.58 -16.61 4.20
C ARG A 40 -15.75 -16.06 5.61
N ASP A 41 -14.65 -15.55 6.18
CA ASP A 41 -14.65 -14.96 7.51
C ASP A 41 -15.14 -13.51 7.44
N LEU A 42 -16.41 -13.29 7.83
CA LEU A 42 -17.02 -11.97 7.86
C LEU A 42 -16.39 -11.05 8.91
N SER A 43 -15.84 -11.59 9.98
CA SER A 43 -15.18 -10.79 11.02
C SER A 43 -13.86 -10.26 10.51
N GLU A 44 -13.02 -11.12 9.91
CA GLU A 44 -11.73 -10.71 9.36
C GLU A 44 -11.90 -9.80 8.14
N ALA A 45 -12.95 -10.01 7.33
CA ALA A 45 -13.31 -9.07 6.28
C ALA A 45 -13.61 -7.66 6.81
N GLN A 46 -14.37 -7.56 7.90
CA GLN A 46 -14.71 -6.26 8.47
C GLN A 46 -13.47 -5.57 9.05
N LYS A 47 -12.59 -6.31 9.75
CA LYS A 47 -11.32 -5.78 10.24
C LYS A 47 -10.42 -5.25 9.13
N LEU A 48 -10.31 -5.97 8.01
CA LEU A 48 -9.52 -5.52 6.86
C LEU A 48 -10.07 -4.22 6.28
N ILE A 49 -11.39 -4.09 6.19
CA ILE A 49 -12.06 -2.88 5.69
C ILE A 49 -11.83 -1.70 6.64
N GLU A 50 -11.94 -1.92 7.95
CA GLU A 50 -11.73 -0.86 8.96
C GLU A 50 -10.25 -0.44 9.07
N ALA A 51 -9.32 -1.37 8.89
CA ALA A 51 -7.89 -1.06 8.88
C ALA A 51 -7.48 -0.23 7.66
N ASP A 52 -8.28 -0.21 6.59
CA ASP A 52 -7.99 0.54 5.37
C ASP A 52 -7.92 2.05 5.60
N ASP A 53 -8.79 2.57 6.47
CA ASP A 53 -8.79 3.99 6.87
C ASP A 53 -7.42 4.45 7.39
N GLU A 54 -6.68 3.58 8.10
CA GLU A 54 -5.34 3.89 8.59
C GLU A 54 -4.33 4.02 7.44
N LEU A 55 -4.45 3.21 6.41
CA LEU A 55 -3.58 3.26 5.23
C LEU A 55 -3.85 4.53 4.41
N ASP A 56 -5.11 4.89 4.24
CA ASP A 56 -5.51 6.12 3.55
C ASP A 56 -4.95 7.35 4.26
N VAL A 57 -5.07 7.40 5.59
CA VAL A 57 -4.50 8.50 6.39
C VAL A 57 -2.99 8.59 6.21
N LEU A 58 -2.27 7.47 6.32
CA LEU A 58 -0.82 7.44 6.11
C LEU A 58 -0.41 7.89 4.70
N ALA A 59 -1.16 7.47 3.68
CA ALA A 59 -0.93 7.88 2.29
C ALA A 59 -1.12 9.39 2.12
N ILE A 60 -2.21 9.95 2.63
CA ILE A 60 -2.50 11.39 2.57
C ILE A 60 -1.39 12.19 3.28
N GLU A 61 -1.04 11.80 4.51
CA GLU A 61 0.01 12.48 5.29
C GLU A 61 1.38 12.44 4.60
N LEU A 62 1.70 11.33 3.94
CA LEU A 62 2.93 11.19 3.18
C LEU A 62 2.92 12.03 1.90
N GLU A 63 1.79 12.08 1.19
CA GLU A 63 1.62 12.92 0.00
C GLU A 63 1.74 14.42 0.35
N GLU A 64 1.09 14.86 1.43
CA GLU A 64 1.18 16.22 1.93
C GLU A 64 2.63 16.61 2.28
N ARG A 65 3.38 15.72 2.94
CA ARG A 65 4.79 15.95 3.26
C ARG A 65 5.66 16.05 2.01
N CYS A 66 5.37 15.25 0.98
CA CYS A 66 6.06 15.37 -0.31
C CYS A 66 5.82 16.76 -0.94
N TYR A 67 4.57 17.24 -0.95
CA TYR A 67 4.25 18.57 -1.46
C TYR A 67 4.90 19.69 -0.65
N GLN A 68 4.85 19.62 0.69
CA GLN A 68 5.50 20.59 1.56
C GLN A 68 7.00 20.65 1.30
N THR A 69 7.66 19.49 1.17
CA THR A 69 9.09 19.41 0.88
C THR A 69 9.43 20.04 -0.48
N LEU A 70 8.63 19.76 -1.52
CA LEU A 70 8.79 20.38 -2.85
C LEU A 70 8.70 21.91 -2.78
N VAL A 71 7.71 22.44 -2.06
CA VAL A 71 7.46 23.88 -1.96
C VAL A 71 8.52 24.59 -1.13
N LEU A 72 8.89 24.01 0.02
CA LEU A 72 9.80 24.67 0.98
C LEU A 72 11.26 24.63 0.54
N GLN A 73 11.69 23.56 -0.13
CA GLN A 73 13.11 23.30 -0.41
C GLN A 73 13.50 23.58 -1.86
N ALA A 74 12.53 23.71 -2.79
CA ALA A 74 12.74 23.93 -4.23
C ALA A 74 13.91 23.09 -4.79
N PRO A 75 13.85 21.75 -4.66
CA PRO A 75 14.99 20.86 -4.90
C PRO A 75 15.47 20.86 -6.35
N MET A 76 16.74 20.51 -6.55
CA MET A 76 17.31 20.30 -7.89
C MET A 76 16.72 19.05 -8.56
N ALA A 77 16.91 18.92 -9.88
CA ALA A 77 16.24 17.91 -10.71
C ALA A 77 16.40 16.45 -10.26
N GLY A 78 17.46 16.09 -9.53
CA GLY A 78 17.63 14.76 -8.96
C GLY A 78 16.64 14.49 -7.83
N ASP A 79 16.68 15.32 -6.81
CA ASP A 79 15.85 15.18 -5.61
C ASP A 79 14.38 15.48 -5.89
N MET A 80 14.09 16.41 -6.81
CA MET A 80 12.73 16.67 -7.29
C MET A 80 12.10 15.41 -7.91
N ARG A 81 12.86 14.65 -8.71
CA ARG A 81 12.37 13.39 -9.27
C ARG A 81 12.10 12.35 -8.20
N ALA A 82 12.93 12.27 -7.17
CA ALA A 82 12.71 11.35 -6.06
C ALA A 82 11.38 11.63 -5.33
N ILE A 83 11.09 12.91 -5.05
CA ILE A 83 9.83 13.29 -4.38
C ILE A 83 8.61 13.04 -5.28
N ILE A 84 8.70 13.38 -6.57
CA ILE A 84 7.61 13.10 -7.52
C ILE A 84 7.36 11.59 -7.65
N SER A 85 8.43 10.79 -7.70
CA SER A 85 8.33 9.33 -7.69
C SER A 85 7.65 8.83 -6.42
N ALA A 86 7.98 9.39 -5.25
CA ALA A 86 7.31 9.04 -3.99
C ALA A 86 5.80 9.32 -4.06
N ILE A 87 5.37 10.49 -4.55
CA ILE A 87 3.94 10.83 -4.73
C ILE A 87 3.23 9.78 -5.59
N HIS A 88 3.83 9.40 -6.72
CA HIS A 88 3.24 8.38 -7.59
C HIS A 88 3.18 7.01 -6.92
N LEU A 89 4.23 6.61 -6.20
CA LEU A 89 4.24 5.35 -5.47
C LEU A 89 3.16 5.32 -4.40
N VAL A 90 3.00 6.38 -3.61
CA VAL A 90 1.95 6.48 -2.58
C VAL A 90 0.57 6.23 -3.15
N SER A 91 0.24 6.85 -4.31
CA SER A 91 -1.05 6.64 -4.97
C SER A 91 -1.24 5.20 -5.47
N GLU A 92 -0.20 4.54 -5.99
CA GLU A 92 -0.30 3.15 -6.43
C GLU A 92 -0.38 2.17 -5.23
N LEU A 93 0.24 2.51 -4.11
CA LEU A 93 0.17 1.74 -2.85
C LEU A 93 -1.23 1.83 -2.23
N GLU A 94 -1.80 3.03 -2.12
CA GLU A 94 -3.17 3.24 -1.66
C GLU A 94 -4.16 2.45 -2.50
N ARG A 95 -4.11 2.60 -3.83
CA ARG A 95 -4.95 1.83 -4.76
C ARG A 95 -4.82 0.32 -4.56
N SER A 96 -3.62 -0.17 -4.25
CA SER A 96 -3.38 -1.59 -4.01
C SER A 96 -4.04 -2.07 -2.70
N GLY A 97 -4.03 -1.24 -1.65
CA GLY A 97 -4.81 -1.49 -0.42
C GLY A 97 -6.31 -1.53 -0.70
N ASP A 98 -6.79 -0.56 -1.46
CA ASP A 98 -8.19 -0.37 -1.81
C ASP A 98 -8.74 -1.55 -2.68
N LEU A 99 -7.90 -2.10 -3.57
CA LEU A 99 -8.18 -3.35 -4.29
C LEU A 99 -8.34 -4.54 -3.33
N MET A 100 -7.54 -4.66 -2.27
CA MET A 100 -7.68 -5.73 -1.29
C MET A 100 -8.95 -5.59 -0.44
N VAL A 101 -9.37 -4.36 -0.14
CA VAL A 101 -10.70 -4.10 0.43
C VAL A 101 -11.81 -4.54 -0.50
N ASN A 102 -11.67 -4.32 -1.81
CA ASN A 102 -12.64 -4.80 -2.80
C ASN A 102 -12.69 -6.34 -2.87
N VAL A 103 -11.56 -7.03 -2.72
CA VAL A 103 -11.50 -8.50 -2.57
C VAL A 103 -12.29 -8.96 -1.34
N ALA A 104 -12.09 -8.32 -0.18
CA ALA A 104 -12.83 -8.63 1.04
C ALA A 104 -14.34 -8.33 0.92
N LYS A 105 -14.72 -7.20 0.31
CA LYS A 105 -16.13 -6.87 -0.01
C LYS A 105 -16.75 -7.89 -0.97
N GLY A 106 -15.97 -8.42 -1.91
CA GLY A 106 -16.37 -9.49 -2.84
C GLY A 106 -16.86 -10.75 -2.13
N MET A 107 -16.26 -11.08 -0.97
CA MET A 107 -16.68 -12.24 -0.17
C MET A 107 -18.15 -12.14 0.28
N ARG A 108 -18.63 -10.95 0.69
CA ARG A 108 -20.04 -10.76 1.05
C ARG A 108 -20.99 -11.08 -0.10
N ARG A 109 -20.58 -10.80 -1.33
CA ARG A 109 -21.37 -11.10 -2.55
C ARG A 109 -21.36 -12.60 -2.87
N LEU A 110 -20.28 -13.30 -2.49
CA LEU A 110 -20.06 -14.72 -2.77
C LEU A 110 -20.36 -15.63 -1.58
N TYR A 111 -20.94 -15.11 -0.48
CA TYR A 111 -21.08 -15.84 0.78
C TYR A 111 -21.80 -17.20 0.63
N ASN A 112 -22.85 -17.25 -0.19
CA ASN A 112 -23.61 -18.47 -0.48
C ASN A 112 -23.07 -19.30 -1.66
N VAL A 113 -21.95 -18.90 -2.26
CA VAL A 113 -21.35 -19.58 -3.42
C VAL A 113 -20.19 -20.44 -2.94
N GLU A 114 -20.23 -21.72 -3.29
CA GLU A 114 -19.10 -22.60 -3.03
C GLU A 114 -17.98 -22.38 -4.04
N ILE A 115 -16.78 -22.05 -3.54
CA ILE A 115 -15.60 -21.89 -4.38
C ILE A 115 -15.03 -23.29 -4.64
N ASP A 116 -15.11 -23.72 -5.90
CA ASP A 116 -14.53 -24.99 -6.36
C ASP A 116 -13.05 -25.14 -5.94
N PRO A 117 -12.60 -26.33 -5.50
CA PRO A 117 -11.23 -26.55 -5.02
C PRO A 117 -10.13 -26.13 -6.00
N LYS A 118 -10.36 -26.29 -7.32
CA LYS A 118 -9.40 -25.87 -8.35
C LYS A 118 -9.34 -24.34 -8.43
N LEU A 119 -10.50 -23.68 -8.35
CA LEU A 119 -10.57 -22.22 -8.33
C LEU A 119 -9.92 -21.65 -7.06
N ARG A 120 -10.15 -22.27 -5.90
CA ARG A 120 -9.47 -21.92 -4.63
C ARG A 120 -7.95 -21.97 -4.80
N GLY A 121 -7.42 -23.06 -5.36
CA GLY A 121 -5.98 -23.19 -5.60
C GLY A 121 -5.42 -22.15 -6.58
N LEU A 122 -6.18 -21.75 -7.61
CA LEU A 122 -5.78 -20.68 -8.53
C LEU A 122 -5.73 -19.32 -7.83
N ILE A 123 -6.75 -18.98 -7.03
CA ILE A 123 -6.81 -17.72 -6.27
C ILE A 123 -5.62 -17.63 -5.31
N SER A 124 -5.31 -18.70 -4.56
CA SER A 124 -4.14 -18.72 -3.65
C SER A 124 -2.82 -18.50 -4.39
N ARG A 125 -2.66 -19.07 -5.59
CA ARG A 125 -1.46 -18.86 -6.42
C ARG A 125 -1.36 -17.43 -6.94
N MET A 126 -2.48 -16.83 -7.35
CA MET A 126 -2.52 -15.43 -7.78
C MET A 126 -2.10 -14.49 -6.64
N ALA A 127 -2.59 -14.73 -5.42
CA ALA A 127 -2.21 -13.94 -4.25
C ALA A 127 -0.73 -14.08 -3.91
N THR A 128 -0.20 -15.31 -3.96
CA THR A 128 1.23 -15.57 -3.75
C THR A 128 2.09 -14.81 -4.76
N GLU A 129 1.68 -14.79 -6.03
CA GLU A 129 2.42 -14.09 -7.07
C GLU A 129 2.32 -12.57 -6.94
N ALA A 130 1.13 -12.06 -6.63
CA ALA A 130 0.93 -10.63 -6.36
C ALA A 130 1.79 -10.15 -5.18
N GLN A 131 1.84 -10.92 -4.09
CA GLN A 131 2.68 -10.61 -2.94
C GLN A 131 4.17 -10.58 -3.31
N LYS A 132 4.65 -11.55 -4.09
CA LYS A 132 6.05 -11.56 -4.55
C LYS A 132 6.40 -10.36 -5.40
N LEU A 133 5.52 -10.00 -6.36
CA LEU A 133 5.72 -8.83 -7.20
C LEU A 133 5.79 -7.55 -6.35
N MET A 134 4.97 -7.49 -5.30
CA MET A 134 5.00 -6.37 -4.35
C MET A 134 6.31 -6.30 -3.59
N VAL A 135 6.76 -7.42 -2.99
CA VAL A 135 8.05 -7.49 -2.28
C VAL A 135 9.21 -7.06 -3.18
N VAL A 136 9.26 -7.57 -4.41
CA VAL A 136 10.32 -7.22 -5.38
C VAL A 136 10.27 -5.76 -5.81
N ALA A 137 9.11 -5.11 -5.76
CA ALA A 137 8.99 -3.69 -6.08
C ALA A 137 9.45 -2.77 -4.93
N VAL A 138 9.48 -3.28 -3.70
CA VAL A 138 9.84 -2.54 -2.48
C VAL A 138 11.32 -2.71 -2.13
N ASP A 139 11.89 -3.89 -2.38
CA ASP A 139 13.32 -4.23 -2.20
C ASP A 139 14.23 -3.58 -3.26
#